data_AF-A0A935FVG6-F1
#
_entry.id   AF-A0A935FVG6-F1
#
_cell.length_a   1.000
_cell.length_b   1.000
_cell.length_c   1.000
_cell.angle_alpha   90.00
_cell.angle_beta   90.00
_cell.angle_gamma   90.00
#
_symmetry.space_group_name_H-M   'P 1'
#
loop_
_entity.id
_entity.type
_entity.pdbx_description
1 polymer ?
#
loop_
_entity_poly.entity_id
_entity_poly.type
_entity_poly.pdbx_seq_one_letter_code
_entity_poly.pdbx_strand_id
1 'polypeptide(L)'
;MFTGIVETTGKVISKTKEGSGIRLSVQPNASGYLKSMKVGDSMAINGACMTLTSKNAKSFTFDTMAESLKKTNLGLLNSGSLVNLERAMSAGSRFDGHFVQGHVDTTGTITKINKLEGSWEIFVEFPKSLADSIIYVGSISIDGISLTVAEILKSKKANAQIKVAIIPHTLKVTKLGKAKPGDVVNIEFDMIGKYIKRILENNKPK
;
A
#
# COMPACT_ATOMS: atom_id res chain seq x y z
N MET A 1 8.42 8.32 -6.07
CA MET A 1 7.11 8.23 -6.73
C MET A 1 6.97 6.85 -7.34
N PHE A 2 5.75 6.34 -7.33
CA PHE A 2 5.34 4.99 -7.73
C PHE A 2 4.06 5.12 -8.57
N THR A 3 3.60 3.99 -9.10
CA THR A 3 2.37 3.90 -9.90
C THR A 3 1.29 3.05 -9.22
N GLY A 4 1.67 2.29 -8.19
CA GLY A 4 0.81 1.31 -7.56
C GLY A 4 0.71 0.00 -8.35
N ILE A 5 1.63 -0.24 -9.28
CA ILE A 5 1.72 -1.49 -10.02
C ILE A 5 2.77 -2.36 -9.34
N VAL A 6 2.30 -3.24 -8.46
CA VAL A 6 3.16 -4.16 -7.73
C VAL A 6 3.89 -5.08 -8.70
N GLU A 7 5.22 -5.05 -8.64
CA GLU A 7 6.09 -5.81 -9.53
C GLU A 7 6.31 -7.24 -9.04
N THR A 8 6.36 -7.42 -7.72
CA THR A 8 6.52 -8.73 -7.10
C THR A 8 6.08 -8.70 -5.64
N THR A 9 5.94 -9.89 -5.05
CA THR A 9 5.84 -10.05 -3.61
C THR A 9 7.21 -10.36 -3.02
N GLY A 10 7.35 -10.17 -1.71
CA GLY A 10 8.53 -10.59 -0.96
C GLY A 10 8.15 -11.18 0.39
N LYS A 11 9.09 -11.90 0.99
CA LYS A 11 8.94 -12.49 2.32
C LYS A 11 9.85 -11.75 3.30
N VAL A 12 9.29 -11.33 4.44
CA VAL A 12 10.07 -10.81 5.56
C VAL A 12 10.89 -11.97 6.14
N ILE A 13 12.21 -11.81 6.20
CA ILE A 13 13.15 -12.79 6.73
C ILE A 13 13.38 -12.55 8.22
N SER A 14 13.58 -11.29 8.60
CA SER A 14 13.84 -10.90 9.99
C SER A 14 13.32 -9.50 10.29
N LYS A 15 13.12 -9.25 11.58
CA LYS A 15 12.71 -7.98 12.17
C LYS A 15 13.55 -7.74 13.41
N THR A 16 14.28 -6.65 13.45
CA THR A 16 15.09 -6.25 14.60
C THR A 16 14.68 -4.86 15.05
N LYS A 17 14.66 -4.61 16.35
CA LYS A 17 14.43 -3.28 16.89
C LYS A 17 15.65 -2.41 16.59
N GLU A 18 15.43 -1.20 16.11
CA GLU A 18 16.48 -0.24 15.77
C GLU A 18 16.05 1.13 16.30
N GLY A 19 16.62 1.55 17.44
CA GLY A 19 16.20 2.77 18.14
C GLY A 19 14.70 2.79 18.46
N SER A 20 14.00 3.79 17.94
CA SER A 20 12.54 3.96 18.08
C SER A 20 11.72 3.24 16.99
N GLY A 21 12.38 2.59 16.03
CA GLY A 21 11.76 1.89 14.92
C GLY A 21 12.18 0.42 14.85
N ILE A 22 12.05 -0.13 13.64
CA ILE A 22 12.49 -1.49 13.30
C ILE A 22 13.27 -1.48 11.99
N ARG A 23 14.25 -2.37 11.91
CA ARG A 23 14.87 -2.81 10.67
C ARG A 23 14.21 -4.10 10.21
N LEU A 24 13.77 -4.14 8.96
CA LEU A 24 13.19 -5.32 8.33
C LEU A 24 14.11 -5.80 7.23
N SER A 25 14.34 -7.12 7.18
CA SER A 25 15.01 -7.80 6.07
C SER A 25 13.98 -8.51 5.22
N VAL A 26 14.00 -8.30 3.91
CA VAL A 26 13.03 -8.85 2.96
C VAL A 26 13.73 -9.53 1.81
N GLN A 27 13.23 -10.70 1.43
CA GLN A 27 13.63 -11.44 0.24
C GLN A 27 12.52 -11.31 -0.82
N PRO A 28 12.77 -10.65 -1.96
CA PRO A 28 11.85 -10.65 -3.09
C PRO A 28 11.66 -12.06 -3.66
N ASN A 29 10.46 -12.35 -4.16
CA ASN A 29 10.16 -13.60 -4.86
C ASN A 29 10.68 -13.58 -6.31
N ALA A 30 10.69 -12.42 -6.95
CA ALA A 30 11.25 -12.26 -8.29
C ALA A 30 12.79 -12.29 -8.25
N SER A 31 13.38 -13.26 -8.94
CA SER A 31 14.84 -13.34 -9.11
C SER A 31 15.38 -12.11 -9.84
N GLY A 32 16.47 -11.55 -9.34
CA GLY A 32 17.13 -10.39 -9.94
C GLY A 32 16.42 -9.05 -9.71
N TYR A 33 15.35 -9.00 -8.93
CA TYR A 33 14.62 -7.76 -8.59
C TYR A 33 15.55 -6.65 -8.07
N LEU A 34 16.57 -7.02 -7.28
CA LEU A 34 17.53 -6.10 -6.67
C LEU A 34 18.70 -5.69 -7.58
N LYS A 35 18.82 -6.25 -8.80
CA LYS A 35 20.00 -6.04 -9.67
C LYS A 35 20.19 -4.57 -10.04
N SER A 36 19.10 -3.87 -10.39
CA SER A 36 19.15 -2.47 -10.81
C SER A 36 19.11 -1.46 -9.65
N MET A 37 18.92 -1.93 -8.42
CA MET A 37 18.79 -1.05 -7.25
C MET A 37 20.14 -0.73 -6.60
N LYS A 38 20.22 0.38 -5.88
CA LYS A 38 21.39 0.83 -5.10
C LYS A 38 20.95 1.23 -3.70
N VAL A 39 21.86 1.12 -2.73
CA VAL A 39 21.62 1.65 -1.38
C VAL A 39 21.32 3.15 -1.50
N GLY A 40 20.28 3.60 -0.80
CA GLY A 40 19.72 4.95 -0.94
C GLY A 40 18.53 5.05 -1.90
N ASP A 41 18.28 4.05 -2.75
CA ASP A 41 17.10 4.05 -3.63
C ASP A 41 15.81 3.90 -2.82
N SER A 42 14.73 4.50 -3.35
CA SER A 42 13.38 4.36 -2.80
C SER A 42 12.65 3.16 -3.38
N MET A 43 11.90 2.46 -2.54
CA MET A 43 10.98 1.39 -2.94
C MET A 43 9.74 1.37 -2.04
N ALA A 44 8.60 0.97 -2.59
CA ALA A 44 7.38 0.83 -1.84
C ALA A 44 7.27 -0.59 -1.28
N ILE A 45 6.96 -0.71 0.01
CA ILE A 45 6.72 -1.97 0.72
C ILE A 45 5.34 -1.90 1.33
N ASN A 46 4.41 -2.72 0.81
CA ASN A 46 2.98 -2.53 1.05
C ASN A 46 2.55 -1.07 0.81
N GLY A 47 3.08 -0.43 -0.24
CA GLY A 47 2.76 0.97 -0.55
C GLY A 47 3.41 2.00 0.36
N ALA A 48 4.22 1.63 1.35
CA ALA A 48 4.97 2.61 2.14
C ALA A 48 6.36 2.81 1.51
N CYS A 49 6.71 4.05 1.18
CA CYS A 49 8.01 4.40 0.61
C CYS A 49 9.10 4.22 1.66
N MET A 50 10.08 3.36 1.36
CA MET A 50 11.20 3.03 2.21
C MET A 50 12.51 3.24 1.45
N THR A 51 13.55 3.62 2.19
CA THR A 51 14.90 3.75 1.64
C THR A 51 15.65 2.42 1.82
N LEU A 52 16.24 1.93 0.75
CA LEU A 52 17.10 0.75 0.79
C LEU A 52 18.36 1.03 1.62
N THR A 53 18.52 0.37 2.77
CA THR A 53 19.67 0.61 3.67
C THR A 53 20.82 -0.37 3.44
N SER A 54 20.52 -1.59 3.03
CA SER A 54 21.52 -2.58 2.60
C SER A 54 20.90 -3.58 1.63
N LYS A 55 21.73 -4.25 0.83
CA LYS A 55 21.29 -5.38 0.00
C LYS A 55 22.41 -6.37 -0.26
N ASN A 56 22.02 -7.60 -0.56
CA ASN A 56 22.85 -8.61 -1.21
C ASN A 56 22.10 -9.15 -2.45
N ALA A 57 22.56 -10.26 -3.02
CA ALA A 57 21.95 -10.85 -4.22
C ALA A 57 20.51 -11.37 -4.00
N LYS A 58 20.12 -11.70 -2.76
CA LYS A 58 18.86 -12.39 -2.42
C LYS A 58 17.93 -11.55 -1.55
N SER A 59 18.46 -10.66 -0.72
CA SER A 59 17.65 -9.90 0.24
C SER A 59 18.14 -8.47 0.39
N PHE A 60 17.29 -7.66 1.01
CA PHE A 60 17.57 -6.28 1.32
C PHE A 60 17.01 -5.87 2.67
N THR A 61 17.47 -4.74 3.20
CA THR A 61 16.96 -4.16 4.43
C THR A 61 16.46 -2.74 4.22
N PHE A 62 15.54 -2.34 5.09
CA PHE A 62 15.10 -0.97 5.26
C PHE A 62 14.85 -0.70 6.74
N ASP A 63 15.02 0.56 7.12
CA ASP A 63 14.78 1.03 8.47
C ASP A 63 13.51 1.87 8.47
N THR A 64 12.70 1.66 9.50
CA THR A 64 11.47 2.42 9.72
C THR A 64 11.67 3.36 10.91
N MET A 65 10.90 4.44 10.92
CA MET A 65 10.79 5.34 12.08
C MET A 65 9.48 5.06 12.81
N ALA A 66 9.40 5.48 14.08
CA ALA A 66 8.20 5.33 14.91
C ALA A 66 6.93 5.86 14.22
N GLU A 67 7.03 6.98 13.49
CA GLU A 67 5.91 7.57 12.77
C GLU A 67 5.39 6.67 11.64
N SER A 68 6.29 6.07 10.85
CA SER A 68 5.93 5.11 9.81
C SER A 68 5.21 3.90 10.41
N LEU A 69 5.67 3.42 11.57
CA LEU A 69 5.07 2.27 12.25
C LEU A 69 3.67 2.56 12.81
N LYS A 70 3.37 3.81 13.18
CA LYS A 70 2.03 4.21 13.63
C LYS A 70 1.02 4.26 12.50
N LYS A 71 1.46 4.66 11.30
CA LYS A 71 0.58 4.89 10.13
C LYS A 71 0.47 3.70 9.19
N THR A 72 1.30 2.68 9.34
CA THR A 72 1.38 1.55 8.41
C THR A 72 1.25 0.21 9.13
N ASN A 73 0.96 -0.84 8.38
CA ASN A 73 0.98 -2.23 8.82
C ASN A 73 2.40 -2.80 8.99
N LEU A 74 3.46 -2.02 8.74
CA LEU A 74 4.84 -2.51 8.81
C LEU A 74 5.22 -2.96 10.23
N GLY A 75 4.65 -2.32 11.26
CA GLY A 75 4.83 -2.71 12.65
C GLY A 75 4.27 -4.09 13.00
N LEU A 76 3.30 -4.57 12.22
CA LEU A 76 2.63 -5.87 12.41
C LEU A 76 3.37 -7.02 11.71
N LEU A 77 4.33 -6.71 10.83
CA LEU A 77 5.09 -7.72 10.11
C LEU A 77 6.01 -8.51 11.05
N ASN A 78 6.16 -9.80 10.75
CA ASN A 78 7.06 -10.73 11.42
C ASN A 78 7.81 -11.57 10.37
N SER A 79 8.79 -12.35 10.80
CA SER A 79 9.41 -13.34 9.89
C SER A 79 8.32 -14.23 9.29
N GLY A 80 8.37 -14.40 7.97
CA GLY A 80 7.35 -15.13 7.21
C GLY A 80 6.25 -14.27 6.60
N SER A 81 6.06 -13.02 7.03
CA SER A 81 5.05 -12.14 6.45
C SER A 81 5.30 -11.89 4.96
N LEU A 82 4.22 -11.89 4.17
CA LEU A 82 4.23 -11.58 2.74
C LEU A 82 3.97 -10.08 2.54
N VAL A 83 4.76 -9.43 1.69
CA VAL A 83 4.67 -8.00 1.37
C VAL A 83 4.61 -7.77 -0.14
N ASN A 84 3.95 -6.68 -0.56
CA ASN A 84 4.04 -6.16 -1.93
C ASN A 84 5.29 -5.31 -2.10
N LEU A 85 5.94 -5.38 -3.26
CA LEU A 85 7.14 -4.62 -3.60
C LEU A 85 6.98 -3.91 -4.96
N GLU A 86 7.30 -2.62 -5.00
CA GLU A 86 7.38 -1.79 -6.20
C GLU A 86 8.62 -0.89 -6.10
N ARG A 87 9.42 -0.79 -7.16
CA ARG A 87 10.57 0.13 -7.21
C ARG A 87 10.08 1.53 -7.52
N ALA A 88 10.84 2.55 -7.13
CA ALA A 88 10.55 3.90 -7.58
C ALA A 88 10.54 3.94 -9.12
N MET A 89 9.55 4.64 -9.66
CA MET A 89 9.36 4.78 -11.10
C MET A 89 10.59 5.48 -11.73
N SER A 90 11.12 4.91 -12.81
CA SER A 90 12.23 5.51 -13.55
C SER A 90 11.75 6.65 -14.46
N ALA A 91 12.62 7.62 -14.75
CA ALA A 91 12.30 8.65 -15.73
C ALA A 91 12.02 8.02 -17.11
N GLY A 92 10.90 8.40 -17.73
CA GLY A 92 10.48 7.89 -19.05
C GLY A 92 9.83 6.50 -19.04
N SER A 93 9.59 5.88 -17.88
CA SER A 93 8.79 4.66 -17.83
C SER A 93 7.29 4.93 -17.97
N ARG A 94 6.51 3.88 -18.17
CA ARG A 94 5.05 3.96 -18.23
C ARG A 94 4.47 4.29 -16.85
N PHE A 95 3.38 5.03 -16.87
CA PHE A 95 2.58 5.36 -15.71
C PHE A 95 1.26 4.60 -15.79
N ASP A 96 1.28 3.32 -15.42
CA ASP A 96 0.18 2.38 -15.71
C ASP A 96 -0.95 2.39 -14.66
N GLY A 97 -0.69 2.94 -13.47
CA GLY A 97 -1.68 3.11 -12.40
C GLY A 97 -2.04 4.58 -12.18
N HIS A 98 -1.81 5.09 -10.97
CA HIS A 98 -2.04 6.50 -10.61
C HIS A 98 -0.87 7.06 -9.78
N PHE A 99 -0.96 8.33 -9.35
CA PHE A 99 0.10 8.96 -8.55
C PHE A 99 0.13 8.39 -7.15
N VAL A 100 1.04 7.43 -6.94
CA VAL A 100 1.34 6.87 -5.63
C VAL A 100 2.66 7.46 -5.14
N GLN A 101 2.61 8.20 -4.03
CA GLN A 101 3.78 8.77 -3.39
C GLN A 101 4.52 7.73 -2.55
N GLY A 102 3.78 6.75 -2.03
CA GLY A 102 4.22 5.84 -1.01
C GLY A 102 4.08 6.43 0.40
N HIS A 103 3.22 7.43 0.55
CA HIS A 103 2.95 8.14 1.81
C HIS A 103 1.59 7.69 2.34
N VAL A 104 1.61 6.60 3.09
CA VAL A 104 0.41 5.99 3.66
C VAL A 104 -0.30 6.99 4.59
N ASP A 105 -1.57 7.24 4.29
CA ASP A 105 -2.40 8.19 5.05
C ASP A 105 -3.00 7.51 6.30
N THR A 106 -3.44 6.26 6.17
CA THR A 106 -4.02 5.46 7.25
C THR A 106 -3.86 3.97 6.98
N THR A 107 -4.13 3.15 8.00
CA THR A 107 -4.45 1.74 7.80
C THR A 107 -5.97 1.57 7.64
N GLY A 108 -6.36 0.45 7.03
CA GLY A 108 -7.72 -0.07 7.03
C GLY A 108 -7.73 -1.58 7.28
N THR A 109 -8.92 -2.14 7.41
CA THR A 109 -9.12 -3.57 7.69
C THR A 109 -9.99 -4.17 6.59
N ILE A 110 -9.54 -5.28 6.02
CA ILE A 110 -10.37 -6.07 5.12
C ILE A 110 -11.50 -6.70 5.93
N THR A 111 -12.74 -6.37 5.62
CA THR A 111 -13.91 -6.88 6.38
C THR A 111 -14.58 -8.05 5.70
N LYS A 112 -14.47 -8.14 4.37
CA LYS A 112 -15.14 -9.15 3.56
C LYS A 112 -14.42 -9.33 2.24
N ILE A 113 -14.36 -10.57 1.76
CA ILE A 113 -13.87 -10.94 0.43
C ILE A 113 -14.93 -11.83 -0.21
N ASN A 114 -15.50 -11.41 -1.33
CA ASN A 114 -16.39 -12.23 -2.15
C ASN A 114 -15.61 -12.74 -3.35
N LYS A 115 -15.68 -14.05 -3.61
CA LYS A 115 -15.26 -14.61 -4.88
C LYS A 115 -16.46 -14.63 -5.82
N LEU A 116 -16.32 -13.98 -6.96
CA LEU A 116 -17.28 -13.99 -8.06
C LEU A 116 -16.74 -14.87 -9.21
N GLU A 117 -17.54 -15.02 -10.25
CA GLU A 117 -17.07 -15.64 -11.49
C GLU A 117 -16.05 -14.70 -12.17
N GLY A 118 -14.78 -15.14 -12.18
CA GLY A 118 -13.68 -14.41 -12.83
C GLY A 118 -13.15 -13.17 -12.09
N SER A 119 -13.68 -12.80 -10.92
CA SER A 119 -13.21 -11.64 -10.15
C SER A 119 -13.46 -11.78 -8.64
N TRP A 120 -12.95 -10.83 -7.86
CA TRP A 120 -13.18 -10.75 -6.42
C TRP A 120 -13.61 -9.35 -6.02
N GLU A 121 -14.50 -9.26 -5.05
CA GLU A 121 -14.79 -8.01 -4.36
C GLU A 121 -14.12 -8.03 -3.00
N ILE A 122 -13.35 -6.99 -2.68
CA ILE A 122 -12.73 -6.81 -1.38
C ILE A 122 -13.33 -5.57 -0.73
N PHE A 123 -13.81 -5.73 0.50
CA PHE A 123 -14.37 -4.66 1.31
C PHE A 123 -13.34 -4.24 2.35
N VAL A 124 -13.09 -2.93 2.44
CA VAL A 124 -12.11 -2.35 3.35
C VAL A 124 -12.78 -1.26 4.18
N GLU A 125 -12.66 -1.36 5.50
CA GLU A 125 -13.06 -0.31 6.44
C GLU A 125 -11.86 0.53 6.87
N PHE A 126 -12.08 1.83 7.03
CA PHE A 126 -11.09 2.80 7.50
C PHE A 126 -11.78 3.98 8.23
N PRO A 127 -11.03 4.86 8.92
CA PRO A 127 -11.62 5.94 9.71
C PRO A 127 -12.54 6.85 8.88
N LYS A 128 -13.75 7.10 9.39
CA LYS A 128 -14.77 7.91 8.68
C LYS A 128 -14.31 9.32 8.35
N SER A 129 -13.45 9.92 9.17
CA SER A 129 -12.90 11.27 8.95
C SER A 129 -12.12 11.42 7.64
N LEU A 130 -11.73 10.30 7.03
CA LEU A 130 -10.98 10.27 5.77
C LEU A 130 -11.86 9.96 4.55
N ALA A 131 -13.16 9.73 4.74
CA ALA A 131 -14.10 9.33 3.68
C ALA A 131 -14.21 10.36 2.54
N ASP A 132 -14.01 11.65 2.80
CA ASP A 132 -14.08 12.68 1.75
C ASP A 132 -12.84 12.67 0.83
N SER A 133 -11.87 11.78 1.08
CA SER A 133 -10.66 11.62 0.27
C SER A 133 -10.82 10.58 -0.85
N ILE A 134 -12.02 10.00 -1.00
CA ILE A 134 -12.33 8.99 -2.00
C ILE A 134 -13.55 9.40 -2.83
N ILE A 135 -13.59 8.94 -4.08
CA ILE A 135 -14.74 9.12 -4.98
C ILE A 135 -15.08 7.79 -5.65
N TYR A 136 -16.33 7.61 -6.06
CA TYR A 136 -16.75 6.47 -6.88
C TYR A 136 -16.00 6.50 -8.21
N VAL A 137 -15.47 5.35 -8.65
CA VAL A 137 -14.59 5.22 -9.83
C VAL A 137 -13.26 5.99 -9.70
N GLY A 138 -12.93 6.47 -8.49
CA GLY A 138 -11.64 7.08 -8.20
C GLY A 138 -10.54 6.06 -7.95
N SER A 139 -9.29 6.54 -8.03
CA SER A 139 -8.11 5.76 -7.68
C SER A 139 -7.88 5.73 -6.17
N ILE A 140 -7.39 4.59 -5.69
CA ILE A 140 -6.92 4.39 -4.32
C ILE A 140 -5.75 3.42 -4.33
N SER A 141 -4.76 3.61 -3.45
CA SER A 141 -3.68 2.66 -3.23
C SER A 141 -3.94 1.85 -1.97
N ILE A 142 -4.06 0.52 -2.11
CA ILE A 142 -4.21 -0.41 -0.98
C ILE A 142 -3.00 -1.35 -0.96
N ASP A 143 -2.20 -1.29 0.11
CA ASP A 143 -0.90 -1.96 0.20
C ASP A 143 0.00 -1.71 -1.03
N GLY A 144 -0.06 -0.51 -1.60
CA GLY A 144 0.70 -0.15 -2.80
C GLY A 144 0.12 -0.69 -4.10
N ILE A 145 -1.12 -1.18 -4.09
CA ILE A 145 -1.83 -1.63 -5.29
C ILE A 145 -2.77 -0.51 -5.72
N SER A 146 -2.57 0.01 -6.93
CA SER A 146 -3.48 0.94 -7.58
C SER A 146 -4.77 0.23 -7.94
N LEU A 147 -5.88 0.66 -7.34
CA LEU A 147 -7.20 0.07 -7.50
C LEU A 147 -8.24 1.15 -7.77
N THR A 148 -9.37 0.74 -8.34
CA THR A 148 -10.54 1.59 -8.55
C THR A 148 -11.57 1.32 -7.47
N VAL A 149 -12.08 2.39 -6.84
CA VAL A 149 -13.19 2.31 -5.89
C VAL A 149 -14.48 1.96 -6.65
N ALA A 150 -14.95 0.72 -6.46
CA ALA A 150 -16.14 0.20 -7.12
C ALA A 150 -17.43 0.56 -6.39
N GLU A 151 -17.36 0.85 -5.09
CA GLU A 151 -18.52 1.29 -4.31
C GLU A 151 -18.06 2.00 -3.03
N ILE A 152 -18.81 3.01 -2.59
CA ILE A 152 -18.66 3.64 -1.28
C ILE A 152 -19.91 3.31 -0.48
N LEU A 153 -19.75 2.47 0.54
CA LEU A 153 -20.87 1.99 1.34
C LEU A 153 -21.20 2.95 2.48
N LYS A 154 -22.47 2.98 2.87
CA LYS A 154 -22.95 3.80 3.98
C LYS A 154 -22.21 3.43 5.27
N SER A 155 -21.58 4.44 5.87
CA SER A 155 -20.70 4.33 7.04
C SER A 155 -21.39 3.74 8.27
N LYS A 156 -20.73 2.77 8.93
CA LYS A 156 -21.01 2.43 10.34
C LYS A 156 -20.52 3.59 11.23
N LYS A 157 -21.15 3.87 12.38
CA LYS A 157 -20.96 5.11 13.19
C LYS A 157 -19.52 5.69 13.22
N ALA A 158 -18.47 4.87 13.31
CA ALA A 158 -17.07 5.30 13.36
C ALA A 158 -16.23 5.10 12.06
N ASN A 159 -16.65 4.24 11.13
CA ASN A 159 -15.83 3.84 9.96
C ASN A 159 -16.56 4.07 8.63
N ALA A 160 -15.80 4.46 7.61
CA ALA A 160 -16.23 4.37 6.22
C ALA A 160 -15.86 3.00 5.66
N GLN A 161 -16.59 2.54 4.65
CA GLN A 161 -16.32 1.28 3.98
C GLN A 161 -16.36 1.47 2.47
N ILE A 162 -15.38 0.90 1.79
CA ILE A 162 -15.34 0.83 0.33
C ILE A 162 -15.34 -0.60 -0.15
N LYS A 163 -15.68 -0.77 -1.41
CA LYS A 163 -15.50 -2.00 -2.18
C LYS A 163 -14.57 -1.72 -3.35
N VAL A 164 -13.63 -2.63 -3.59
CA VAL A 164 -12.78 -2.66 -4.78
C VAL A 164 -12.96 -4.00 -5.50
N ALA A 165 -12.91 -3.97 -6.82
CA ALA A 165 -12.95 -5.18 -7.65
C ALA A 165 -11.52 -5.57 -8.04
N ILE A 166 -11.18 -6.85 -7.88
CA ILE A 166 -9.85 -7.39 -8.14
C ILE A 166 -9.94 -8.46 -9.22
N ILE A 167 -9.07 -8.35 -10.23
CA ILE A 167 -8.95 -9.33 -11.32
C ILE A 167 -7.98 -10.47 -10.94
N PRO A 168 -8.05 -11.63 -11.60
CA PRO A 168 -7.21 -12.79 -11.28
C PRO A 168 -5.70 -12.49 -11.33
N HIS A 169 -5.28 -11.65 -12.28
CA HIS A 169 -3.88 -11.25 -12.42
C HIS A 169 -3.36 -10.55 -11.15
N THR A 170 -4.09 -9.53 -10.67
CA THR A 170 -3.72 -8.77 -9.47
C THR A 170 -3.64 -9.66 -8.22
N LEU A 171 -4.56 -10.61 -8.03
CA LEU A 171 -4.45 -11.55 -6.92
C LEU A 171 -3.22 -12.46 -7.02
N LYS A 172 -2.84 -12.86 -8.24
CA LYS A 172 -1.69 -13.75 -8.46
C LYS A 172 -0.36 -13.05 -8.14
N VAL A 173 -0.23 -11.77 -8.50
CA VAL A 173 1.05 -11.04 -8.40
C VAL A 173 1.21 -10.24 -7.10
N THR A 174 0.15 -10.11 -6.29
CA THR A 174 0.16 -9.34 -5.05
C THR A 174 -0.16 -10.18 -3.82
N LYS A 175 0.09 -9.64 -2.62
CA LYS A 175 -0.25 -10.27 -1.34
C LYS A 175 -1.76 -10.47 -1.15
N LEU A 176 -2.62 -9.78 -1.92
CA LEU A 176 -4.07 -9.95 -1.84
C LEU A 176 -4.52 -11.38 -2.15
N GLY A 177 -3.76 -12.15 -2.94
CA GLY A 177 -4.05 -13.56 -3.18
C GLY A 177 -4.01 -14.46 -1.93
N LYS A 178 -3.47 -13.95 -0.81
CA LYS A 178 -3.45 -14.61 0.50
C LYS A 178 -4.19 -13.81 1.58
N ALA A 179 -4.85 -12.71 1.21
CA ALA A 179 -5.57 -11.88 2.15
C ALA A 179 -6.84 -12.58 2.67
N LYS A 180 -7.20 -12.27 3.92
CA LYS A 180 -8.41 -12.75 4.58
C LYS A 180 -9.08 -11.61 5.36
N PRO A 181 -10.39 -11.73 5.66
CA PRO A 181 -11.05 -10.82 6.60
C PRO A 181 -10.26 -10.70 7.92
N GLY A 182 -10.13 -9.48 8.43
CA GLY A 182 -9.32 -9.12 9.59
C GLY A 182 -7.89 -8.67 9.26
N ASP A 183 -7.39 -8.91 8.05
CA ASP A 183 -6.06 -8.42 7.66
C ASP A 183 -6.03 -6.88 7.56
N VAL A 184 -4.94 -6.30 8.07
CA VAL A 184 -4.69 -4.84 8.06
C VAL A 184 -3.91 -4.47 6.80
N VAL A 185 -4.41 -3.46 6.08
CA VAL A 185 -3.84 -2.95 4.84
C VAL A 185 -3.46 -1.48 4.98
N ASN A 186 -2.40 -1.06 4.29
CA ASN A 186 -2.06 0.35 4.15
C ASN A 186 -2.99 1.00 3.12
N ILE A 187 -3.40 2.23 3.38
CA ILE A 187 -4.22 3.03 2.45
C ILE A 187 -3.51 4.35 2.19
N GLU A 188 -3.30 4.65 0.91
CA GLU A 188 -2.94 5.97 0.42
C GLU A 188 -4.05 6.46 -0.52
N PHE A 189 -4.59 7.64 -0.21
CA PHE A 189 -5.60 8.31 -1.03
C PHE A 189 -4.94 9.08 -2.17
N ASP A 190 -5.68 9.26 -3.26
CA ASP A 190 -5.21 10.01 -4.42
C ASP A 190 -4.74 11.42 -4.02
N MET A 191 -3.48 11.71 -4.32
CA MET A 191 -2.83 12.99 -4.06
C MET A 191 -3.63 14.17 -4.63
N ILE A 192 -4.24 14.03 -5.82
CA ILE A 192 -5.02 15.09 -6.45
C ILE A 192 -6.25 15.42 -5.60
N GLY A 193 -6.96 14.40 -5.11
CA GLY A 193 -8.10 14.57 -4.21
C GLY A 193 -7.72 15.29 -2.93
N LYS A 194 -6.56 14.95 -2.34
CA LYS A 194 -6.03 15.61 -1.13
C LYS A 194 -5.74 17.10 -1.35
N TYR A 195 -5.17 17.48 -2.49
CA TYR A 195 -4.93 18.90 -2.82
C TYR A 195 -6.24 19.67 -3.02
N ILE A 196 -7.20 19.10 -3.76
CA ILE A 196 -8.52 19.72 -3.97
C ILE A 196 -9.23 19.95 -2.64
N LYS A 197 -9.27 18.93 -1.77
CA LYS A 197 -9.87 19.02 -0.44
C LYS A 197 -9.26 20.15 0.39
N ARG A 198 -7.92 20.24 0.44
CA ARG A 198 -7.21 21.30 1.17
C ARG A 198 -7.56 22.70 0.64
N ILE A 199 -7.63 22.87 -0.67
CA ILE A 199 -7.99 24.16 -1.30
C ILE A 199 -9.42 24.55 -0.91
N LEU A 200 -10.38 23.63 -1.00
CA LEU A 200 -11.77 23.89 -0.66
C LEU A 200 -11.96 24.19 0.83
N GLU A 201 -11.24 23.51 1.72
CA GLU A 201 -11.28 23.78 3.16
C GLU A 201 -10.78 25.18 3.52
N ASN A 202 -9.72 25.65 2.83
CA ASN A 202 -9.16 26.99 3.05
C ASN A 202 -10.00 28.12 2.43
N ASN A 203 -10.85 27.81 1.45
CA ASN A 203 -11.70 28.78 0.75
C ASN A 203 -13.13 28.83 1.29
N LYS A 204 -13.45 28.14 2.40
CA LYS A 204 -14.75 28.29 3.06
C LYS A 204 -14.88 29.72 3.60
N PRO A 205 -15.95 30.47 3.25
CA PRO A 205 -16.19 31.75 3.87
C PRO A 205 -16.27 31.56 5.40
N LYS A 206 -15.63 32.47 6.14
CA LYS A 206 -15.65 32.48 7.60
C LYS A 206 -17.07 32.57 8.15
#